data_AF-A0A2E8JX83-F1
#
_entry.id   AF-A0A2E8JX83-F1
#
_cell.length_a   1.000
_cell.length_b   1.000
_cell.length_c   1.000
_cell.angle_alpha   90.00
_cell.angle_beta   90.00
_cell.angle_gamma   90.00
#
_symmetry.space_group_name_H-M   'P 1'
#
loop_
_entity.id
_entity.type
_entity.pdbx_description
1 polymer ?
#
loop_
_entity_poly.entity_id
_entity_poly.type
_entity_poly.pdbx_seq_one_letter_code
_entity_poly.pdbx_strand_id
1 'polypeptide(L)'
;MLISDNTEENPLASARVTLLGECLKLEEHEIEGAREAFLNDHPSAIAYVDFRDFFFFRLNVASIRYIGGFGRMSWFEDEEWMDASPDPIGPHSKDIVEHMNEDHSDALIAYCKAMSKATSTQSAIMTTIDRYGFEMEATLPDGVHPIRIAFEHEVSSPEEARIQLVQMVKASRKILSSSE
;
A
#
# COMPACT_ATOMS: atom_id res chain seq x y z
N MET A 1 -15.82 5.67 -11.70
CA MET A 1 -14.77 6.61 -11.27
C MET A 1 -13.43 5.90 -11.30
N LEU A 2 -12.41 6.46 -11.97
CA LEU A 2 -11.05 5.92 -11.98
C LEU A 2 -10.18 6.74 -11.01
N ILE A 3 -9.44 6.05 -10.16
CA ILE A 3 -8.48 6.63 -9.22
C ILE A 3 -7.13 5.94 -9.48
N SER A 4 -6.05 6.72 -9.55
CA SER A 4 -4.70 6.25 -9.85
C SER A 4 -3.71 7.05 -9.02
N ASP A 5 -2.68 6.40 -8.51
CA ASP A 5 -1.59 7.07 -7.78
C ASP A 5 -0.78 7.99 -8.72
N ASN A 6 -0.67 7.62 -10.01
CA ASN A 6 0.13 8.29 -11.03
C ASN A 6 1.55 8.66 -10.56
N THR A 7 2.13 7.84 -9.68
CA THR A 7 3.45 8.09 -9.09
C THR A 7 4.60 7.60 -9.95
N GLU A 8 4.33 6.68 -10.88
CA GLU A 8 5.36 6.04 -11.70
C GLU A 8 5.61 6.77 -13.01
N GLU A 9 6.87 6.82 -13.46
CA GLU A 9 7.23 7.32 -14.80
C GLU A 9 6.55 6.49 -15.91
N ASN A 10 6.35 5.20 -15.66
CA ASN A 10 5.57 4.31 -16.52
C ASN A 10 4.11 4.21 -16.03
N PRO A 11 3.13 4.78 -16.74
CA PRO A 11 1.72 4.76 -16.31
C PRO A 11 1.09 3.36 -16.22
N LEU A 12 1.75 2.33 -16.77
CA LEU A 12 1.30 0.94 -16.66
C LEU A 12 1.77 0.27 -15.36
N ALA A 13 2.78 0.82 -14.69
CA ALA A 13 3.31 0.34 -13.42
C ALA A 13 2.49 0.85 -12.21
N SER A 14 1.87 2.02 -12.34
CA SER A 14 1.02 2.63 -11.31
C SER A 14 -0.18 1.77 -10.90
N ALA A 15 -0.47 1.77 -9.60
CA ALA A 15 -1.68 1.15 -9.08
C ALA A 15 -2.89 2.04 -9.36
N ARG A 16 -4.00 1.39 -9.71
CA ARG A 16 -5.26 2.07 -10.04
C ARG A 16 -6.47 1.23 -9.66
N VAL A 17 -7.52 1.92 -9.29
CA VAL A 17 -8.82 1.34 -8.97
C VAL A 17 -9.91 2.03 -9.78
N THR A 18 -10.79 1.24 -10.39
CA THR A 18 -11.99 1.74 -11.04
C THR A 18 -13.21 1.29 -10.25
N LEU A 19 -13.95 2.27 -9.72
CA LEU A 19 -15.21 2.07 -9.04
C LEU A 19 -16.34 2.19 -10.08
N LEU A 20 -17.15 1.14 -10.24
CA LEU A 20 -18.28 1.09 -11.15
C LEU A 20 -19.56 1.04 -10.33
N GLY A 21 -20.55 1.84 -10.72
CA GLY A 21 -21.77 1.97 -9.95
C GLY A 21 -22.65 3.14 -10.37
N GLU A 22 -23.73 3.33 -9.64
CA GLU A 22 -24.67 4.43 -9.88
C GLU A 22 -24.26 5.67 -9.10
N CYS A 23 -24.23 6.82 -9.77
CA CYS A 23 -24.00 8.10 -9.12
C CYS A 23 -25.35 8.77 -8.87
N LEU A 24 -25.75 8.84 -7.61
CA LEU A 24 -27.06 9.34 -7.20
C LEU A 24 -26.89 10.64 -6.40
N LYS A 25 -27.79 11.58 -6.62
CA LYS A 25 -27.88 12.78 -5.78
C LYS A 25 -28.37 12.35 -4.40
N LEU A 26 -27.75 12.89 -3.35
CA LEU A 26 -28.16 12.57 -1.97
C LEU A 26 -29.51 13.18 -1.62
N GLU A 27 -30.26 12.44 -0.79
CA GLU A 27 -31.51 12.90 -0.21
C GLU A 27 -31.25 13.83 0.99
N GLU A 28 -32.23 14.67 1.35
CA GLU A 28 -32.06 15.73 2.36
C GLU A 28 -31.53 15.21 3.72
N HIS A 29 -31.95 14.01 4.12
CA HIS A 29 -31.53 13.38 5.37
C HIS A 29 -30.09 12.84 5.37
N GLU A 30 -29.47 12.65 4.20
CA GLU A 30 -28.07 12.20 4.06
C GLU A 30 -27.08 13.38 3.97
N ILE A 31 -27.56 14.58 3.67
CA ILE A 31 -26.72 15.75 3.33
C ILE A 31 -25.81 16.15 4.49
N GLU A 32 -26.30 16.19 5.72
CA GLU A 32 -25.49 16.68 6.85
C GLU A 32 -24.25 15.83 7.08
N GLY A 33 -24.39 14.49 7.07
CA GLY A 33 -23.26 13.58 7.22
C GLY A 33 -22.27 13.66 6.05
N ALA A 34 -22.77 13.80 4.82
CA ALA A 34 -21.92 13.97 3.65
C ALA A 34 -21.17 15.31 3.66
N ARG A 35 -21.82 16.39 4.14
CA ARG A 35 -21.22 17.72 4.31
C ARG A 35 -20.09 17.68 5.33
N GLU A 36 -20.30 17.04 6.47
CA GLU A 36 -19.27 16.87 7.49
C GLU A 36 -18.05 16.11 6.93
N ALA A 37 -18.28 14.95 6.31
CA ALA A 37 -17.22 14.15 5.69
C ALA A 37 -16.46 14.94 4.61
N PHE A 38 -17.17 15.64 3.74
CA PHE A 38 -16.56 16.43 2.67
C PHE A 38 -15.69 17.59 3.19
N LEU A 39 -16.14 18.29 4.23
CA LEU A 39 -15.41 19.42 4.83
C LEU A 39 -14.19 18.98 5.65
N ASN A 40 -14.20 17.77 6.22
CA ASN A 40 -13.03 17.19 6.87
C ASN A 40 -11.86 17.06 5.88
N ASP A 41 -12.14 16.64 4.65
CA ASP A 41 -11.14 16.50 3.59
C ASP A 41 -10.88 17.81 2.82
N HIS A 42 -11.88 18.70 2.75
CA HIS A 42 -11.82 19.96 1.99
C HIS A 42 -12.24 21.18 2.84
N PRO A 43 -11.44 21.59 3.85
CA PRO A 43 -11.86 22.66 4.78
C PRO A 43 -12.14 24.02 4.09
N SER A 44 -11.44 24.31 2.98
CA SER A 44 -11.65 25.55 2.22
C SER A 44 -13.01 25.62 1.53
N ALA A 45 -13.72 24.50 1.39
CA ALA A 45 -15.02 24.43 0.75
C ALA A 45 -16.16 25.04 1.57
N ILE A 46 -15.92 25.34 2.85
CA ILE A 46 -16.89 26.03 3.72
C ILE A 46 -17.45 27.32 3.09
N ALA A 47 -16.68 27.97 2.21
CA ALA A 47 -17.07 29.20 1.53
C ALA A 47 -18.18 29.01 0.47
N TYR A 48 -18.40 27.78 -0.03
CA TYR A 48 -19.32 27.51 -1.14
C TYR A 48 -20.18 26.24 -0.98
N VAL A 49 -19.92 25.40 0.02
CA VAL A 49 -20.61 24.12 0.22
C VAL A 49 -22.13 24.27 0.40
N ASP A 50 -22.58 25.42 0.91
CA ASP A 50 -23.99 25.73 1.16
C ASP A 50 -24.63 26.56 0.01
N PHE A 51 -23.95 26.71 -1.13
CA PHE A 51 -24.50 27.40 -2.30
C PHE A 51 -25.64 26.59 -2.94
N ARG A 52 -26.62 27.31 -3.51
CA ARG A 52 -27.84 26.69 -4.08
C ARG A 52 -27.58 25.78 -5.28
N ASP A 53 -26.48 26.00 -5.97
CA ASP A 53 -26.00 25.23 -7.12
C ASP A 53 -24.95 24.18 -6.75
N PHE A 54 -24.63 24.04 -5.46
CA PHE A 54 -23.80 22.96 -4.93
C PHE A 54 -24.68 21.77 -4.52
N PHE A 55 -24.28 20.56 -4.90
CA PHE A 55 -25.04 19.34 -4.62
C PHE A 55 -24.10 18.21 -4.24
N PHE A 56 -24.54 17.40 -3.28
CA PHE A 56 -23.85 16.17 -2.91
C PHE A 56 -24.37 15.00 -3.74
N PHE A 57 -23.44 14.21 -4.24
CA PHE A 57 -23.70 12.96 -4.94
C PHE A 57 -22.90 11.85 -4.26
N ARG A 58 -23.47 10.65 -4.24
CA ARG A 58 -22.80 9.42 -3.80
C ARG A 58 -22.69 8.46 -4.96
N LEU A 59 -21.51 7.87 -5.11
CA LEU A 59 -21.31 6.72 -5.97
C LEU A 59 -21.62 5.46 -5.17
N ASN A 60 -22.74 4.80 -5.48
CA ASN A 60 -23.05 3.47 -4.97
C ASN A 60 -22.24 2.46 -5.76
N VAL A 61 -21.11 2.04 -5.18
CA VAL A 61 -20.18 1.13 -5.83
C VAL A 61 -20.81 -0.25 -5.92
N ALA A 62 -20.92 -0.79 -7.13
CA ALA A 62 -21.46 -2.12 -7.40
C ALA A 62 -20.37 -3.12 -7.81
N SER A 63 -19.25 -2.62 -8.34
CA SER A 63 -18.12 -3.46 -8.74
C SER A 63 -16.84 -2.65 -8.75
N ILE A 64 -15.74 -3.30 -8.40
CA ILE A 64 -14.42 -2.67 -8.29
C ILE A 64 -13.43 -3.44 -9.14
N ARG A 65 -12.73 -2.69 -9.98
CA ARG A 65 -11.61 -3.21 -10.77
C ARG A 65 -10.31 -2.64 -10.24
N TYR A 66 -9.47 -3.50 -9.70
CA TYR A 66 -8.13 -3.12 -9.25
C TYR A 66 -7.05 -3.63 -10.22
N ILE A 67 -6.07 -2.78 -10.49
CA ILE A 67 -4.85 -3.10 -11.22
C ILE A 67 -3.68 -2.53 -10.42
N GLY A 68 -2.87 -3.39 -9.83
CA GLY A 68 -1.72 -3.00 -9.00
C GLY A 68 -0.41 -2.90 -9.79
N GLY A 69 -0.46 -2.36 -11.01
CA GLY A 69 0.66 -2.39 -11.95
C GLY A 69 0.68 -3.65 -12.83
N PHE A 70 1.87 -4.16 -13.14
CA PHE A 70 2.03 -5.35 -13.98
C PHE A 70 1.63 -6.64 -13.25
N GLY A 71 0.83 -7.48 -13.90
CA GLY A 71 0.54 -8.86 -13.44
C GLY A 71 -0.39 -9.00 -12.23
N ARG A 72 -0.75 -7.91 -11.54
CA ARG A 72 -1.68 -7.91 -10.41
C ARG A 72 -2.99 -7.24 -10.79
N MET A 73 -4.04 -8.04 -10.98
CA MET A 73 -5.38 -7.53 -11.27
C MET A 73 -6.44 -8.36 -10.57
N SER A 74 -7.45 -7.69 -10.01
CA SER A 74 -8.60 -8.37 -9.41
C SER A 74 -9.89 -7.64 -9.71
N TRP A 75 -10.98 -8.38 -9.63
CA TRP A 75 -12.32 -7.83 -9.43
C TRP A 75 -12.70 -8.08 -7.97
N PHE A 76 -13.43 -7.14 -7.38
CA PHE A 76 -14.01 -7.30 -6.05
C PHE A 76 -15.51 -7.02 -6.12
N GLU A 77 -16.27 -7.76 -5.32
CA GLU A 77 -17.68 -7.51 -5.09
C GLU A 77 -17.88 -6.51 -3.94
N ASP A 78 -19.10 -5.97 -3.80
CA ASP A 78 -19.42 -4.90 -2.82
C ASP A 78 -19.11 -5.33 -1.38
N GLU A 79 -19.46 -6.56 -1.00
CA GLU A 79 -19.26 -7.09 0.36
C GLU A 79 -17.78 -7.18 0.74
N GLU A 80 -16.92 -7.70 -0.15
CA GLU A 80 -15.47 -7.81 0.09
C GLU A 80 -14.81 -6.44 0.27
N TRP A 81 -15.31 -5.43 -0.45
CA TRP A 81 -14.82 -4.06 -0.33
C TRP A 81 -15.25 -3.39 0.96
N MET A 82 -16.52 -3.58 1.34
CA MET A 82 -17.09 -2.96 2.53
C MET A 82 -16.54 -3.56 3.83
N ASP A 83 -16.16 -4.84 3.82
CA ASP A 83 -15.51 -5.52 4.96
C ASP A 83 -14.00 -5.24 5.03
N ALA A 84 -13.40 -4.73 3.97
CA ALA A 84 -11.98 -4.39 3.95
C ALA A 84 -11.69 -3.14 4.80
N SER A 85 -10.46 -3.06 5.30
CA SER A 85 -9.97 -1.87 6.01
C SER A 85 -8.68 -1.38 5.36
N PRO A 86 -8.48 -0.05 5.22
CA PRO A 86 -7.22 0.51 4.72
C PRO A 86 -6.02 -0.02 5.51
N ASP A 87 -4.89 -0.20 4.83
CA ASP A 87 -3.66 -0.66 5.48
C ASP A 87 -3.16 0.37 6.51
N PRO A 88 -2.98 0.00 7.79
CA PRO A 88 -2.53 0.93 8.82
C PRO A 88 -1.09 1.40 8.62
N ILE A 89 -0.29 0.66 7.84
CA ILE A 89 1.08 1.03 7.48
C ILE A 89 1.10 1.94 6.25
N GLY A 90 0.05 1.91 5.41
CA GLY A 90 -0.05 2.69 4.16
C GLY A 90 0.40 4.15 4.29
N PRO A 91 -0.11 4.93 5.25
CA PRO A 91 0.30 6.34 5.45
C PRO A 91 1.78 6.54 5.80
N HIS A 92 2.45 5.50 6.30
CA HIS A 92 3.85 5.52 6.77
C HIS A 92 4.80 4.75 5.84
N SER A 93 4.26 4.03 4.84
CA SER A 93 5.03 3.13 3.99
C SER A 93 6.21 3.84 3.33
N LYS A 94 5.99 5.05 2.80
CA LYS A 94 7.04 5.80 2.10
C LYS A 94 8.23 6.10 3.02
N ASP A 95 7.97 6.68 4.19
CA ASP A 95 9.02 7.06 5.15
C ASP A 95 9.80 5.82 5.64
N ILE A 96 9.12 4.70 5.86
CA ILE A 96 9.76 3.45 6.27
C ILE A 96 10.66 2.90 5.14
N VAL A 97 10.16 2.89 3.90
CA VAL A 97 10.92 2.42 2.74
C VAL A 97 12.17 3.27 2.51
N GLU A 98 12.04 4.59 2.55
CA GLU A 98 13.16 5.53 2.40
C GLU A 98 14.22 5.28 3.48
N HIS A 99 13.81 5.23 4.76
CA HIS A 99 14.74 4.96 5.86
C HIS A 99 15.45 3.61 5.73
N MET A 100 14.73 2.54 5.34
CA MET A 100 15.31 1.21 5.16
C MET A 100 16.34 1.19 4.02
N ASN A 101 16.06 1.89 2.93
CA ASN A 101 16.96 1.96 1.78
C ASN A 101 18.21 2.81 2.05
N GLU A 102 18.07 3.91 2.80
CA GLU A 102 19.19 4.80 3.13
C GLU A 102 20.13 4.21 4.18
N ASP A 103 19.57 3.64 5.25
CA ASP A 103 20.36 3.30 6.45
C ASP A 103 20.63 1.79 6.61
N HIS A 104 19.87 0.91 5.95
CA HIS A 104 19.85 -0.53 6.26
C HIS A 104 19.99 -1.44 5.03
N SER A 105 20.73 -1.01 4.01
CA SER A 105 20.97 -1.81 2.79
C SER A 105 21.58 -3.21 3.06
N ASP A 106 22.40 -3.34 4.11
CA ASP A 106 22.97 -4.63 4.54
C ASP A 106 21.89 -5.58 5.09
N ALA A 107 20.89 -5.04 5.80
CA ALA A 107 19.76 -5.80 6.30
C ALA A 107 18.90 -6.32 5.13
N LEU A 108 18.67 -5.50 4.10
CA LEU A 108 17.91 -5.90 2.91
C LEU A 108 18.56 -7.09 2.20
N ILE A 109 19.88 -7.05 2.02
CA ILE A 109 20.64 -8.17 1.46
C ILE A 109 20.53 -9.41 2.36
N ALA A 110 20.63 -9.24 3.69
CA ALA A 110 20.50 -10.34 4.63
C ALA A 110 19.14 -11.03 4.55
N TYR A 111 18.05 -10.25 4.43
CA TYR A 111 16.70 -10.79 4.23
C TYR A 111 16.62 -11.62 2.96
N CYS A 112 17.07 -11.08 1.81
CA CYS A 112 17.04 -11.79 0.54
C CYS A 112 17.81 -13.11 0.63
N LYS A 113 19.00 -13.11 1.23
CA LYS A 113 19.84 -14.30 1.31
C LYS A 113 19.31 -15.38 2.25
N ALA A 114 18.72 -14.98 3.37
CA ALA A 114 18.29 -15.90 4.41
C ALA A 114 16.84 -16.38 4.27
N MET A 115 15.95 -15.52 3.77
CA MET A 115 14.49 -15.72 3.83
C MET A 115 13.83 -15.81 2.44
N SER A 116 14.62 -15.85 1.37
CA SER A 116 14.12 -16.02 0.01
C SER A 116 14.99 -17.00 -0.79
N LYS A 117 14.61 -17.26 -2.04
CA LYS A 117 15.42 -18.06 -2.98
C LYS A 117 16.60 -17.28 -3.57
N ALA A 118 16.66 -15.96 -3.36
CA ALA A 118 17.72 -15.09 -3.89
C ALA A 118 18.99 -15.13 -3.03
N THR A 119 19.57 -16.31 -2.83
CA THR A 119 20.73 -16.53 -1.94
C THR A 119 22.02 -15.86 -2.42
N SER A 120 22.13 -15.56 -3.72
CA SER A 120 23.26 -14.87 -4.33
C SER A 120 23.05 -13.35 -4.53
N THR A 121 22.15 -12.74 -3.74
CA THR A 121 21.86 -11.29 -3.81
C THR A 121 23.11 -10.44 -3.59
N GLN A 122 23.36 -9.49 -4.50
CA GLN A 122 24.48 -8.54 -4.43
C GLN A 122 24.07 -7.20 -3.82
N SER A 123 22.87 -6.72 -4.16
CA SER A 123 22.23 -5.55 -3.58
C SER A 123 20.72 -5.76 -3.55
N ALA A 124 20.02 -5.05 -2.65
CA ALA A 124 18.57 -5.08 -2.59
C ALA A 124 18.03 -3.70 -2.21
N ILE A 125 16.87 -3.35 -2.75
CA ILE A 125 16.08 -2.18 -2.36
C ILE A 125 14.70 -2.63 -1.92
N MET A 126 14.17 -2.03 -0.86
CA MET A 126 12.77 -2.16 -0.47
C MET A 126 11.92 -1.26 -1.36
N THR A 127 10.81 -1.78 -1.86
CA THR A 127 9.91 -1.03 -2.76
C THR A 127 8.61 -0.67 -2.07
N THR A 128 8.04 -1.58 -1.27
CA THR A 128 6.80 -1.36 -0.53
C THR A 128 6.81 -2.10 0.80
N ILE A 129 5.99 -1.63 1.74
CA ILE A 129 5.69 -2.29 3.01
C ILE A 129 4.21 -2.13 3.33
N ASP A 130 3.60 -3.17 3.88
CA ASP A 130 2.21 -3.21 4.33
C ASP A 130 2.10 -3.99 5.65
N ARG A 131 0.89 -4.17 6.19
CA ARG A 131 0.70 -4.88 7.46
C ARG A 131 1.19 -6.33 7.45
N TYR A 132 1.33 -6.95 6.29
CA TYR A 132 1.66 -8.38 6.16
C TYR A 132 3.14 -8.61 5.87
N GLY A 133 3.91 -7.59 5.48
CA GLY A 133 5.31 -7.74 5.11
C GLY A 133 5.79 -6.65 4.18
N PHE A 134 6.85 -6.93 3.43
CA PHE A 134 7.48 -5.97 2.53
C PHE A 134 7.93 -6.60 1.21
N GLU A 135 7.91 -5.81 0.14
CA GLU A 135 8.46 -6.15 -1.16
C GLU A 135 9.84 -5.51 -1.36
N MET A 136 10.69 -6.22 -2.10
CA MET A 136 12.04 -5.77 -2.46
C MET A 136 12.35 -6.13 -3.91
N GLU A 137 13.29 -5.41 -4.48
CA GLU A 137 14.01 -5.81 -5.69
C GLU A 137 15.42 -6.26 -5.30
N ALA A 138 15.74 -7.52 -5.59
CA ALA A 138 17.05 -8.09 -5.35
C ALA A 138 17.86 -8.14 -6.66
N THR A 139 19.07 -7.59 -6.66
CA THR A 139 20.00 -7.68 -7.79
C THR A 139 20.85 -8.94 -7.62
N LEU A 140 20.74 -9.84 -8.58
CA LEU A 140 21.50 -11.09 -8.70
C LEU A 140 22.39 -11.03 -9.95
N PRO A 141 23.37 -11.95 -10.12
CA PRO A 141 24.22 -11.98 -11.31
C PRO A 141 23.45 -12.09 -12.64
N ASP A 142 22.24 -12.65 -12.62
CA ASP A 142 21.40 -12.89 -13.79
C ASP A 142 20.30 -11.82 -14.00
N GLY A 143 20.16 -10.85 -13.10
CA GLY A 143 19.20 -9.75 -13.22
C GLY A 143 18.60 -9.27 -11.91
N VAL A 144 17.57 -8.41 -12.03
CA VAL A 144 16.79 -7.91 -10.91
C VAL A 144 15.55 -8.78 -10.73
N HIS A 145 15.29 -9.24 -9.50
CA HIS A 145 14.19 -10.14 -9.18
C HIS A 145 13.32 -9.56 -8.06
N PRO A 146 11.99 -9.59 -8.21
CA PRO A 146 11.08 -9.16 -7.14
C PRO A 146 11.00 -10.22 -6.04
N ILE A 147 11.06 -9.77 -4.79
CA ILE A 147 10.99 -10.60 -3.59
C ILE A 147 9.89 -10.06 -2.67
N ARG A 148 9.03 -10.94 -2.16
CA ARG A 148 8.08 -10.63 -1.08
C ARG A 148 8.48 -11.43 0.15
N ILE A 149 8.59 -10.76 1.30
CA ILE A 149 8.84 -11.42 2.59
C ILE A 149 7.71 -11.03 3.54
N ALA A 150 7.07 -12.05 4.13
CA ALA A 150 6.00 -11.86 5.09
C ALA A 150 6.56 -11.63 6.50
N PHE A 151 5.87 -10.81 7.28
CA PHE A 151 6.01 -10.79 8.73
C PHE A 151 5.46 -12.08 9.34
N GLU A 152 5.92 -12.42 10.55
CA GLU A 152 5.40 -13.57 11.28
C GLU A 152 3.94 -13.33 11.73
N HIS A 153 3.61 -12.08 12.05
CA HIS A 153 2.28 -11.64 12.42
C HIS A 153 1.98 -10.29 11.75
N GLU A 154 0.68 -10.00 11.55
CA GLU A 154 0.23 -8.71 11.06
C GLU A 154 0.68 -7.59 12.00
N VAL A 155 1.14 -6.48 11.41
CA VAL A 155 1.53 -5.27 12.14
C VAL A 155 0.49 -4.17 11.97
N SER A 156 0.19 -3.47 13.06
CA SER A 156 -0.86 -2.46 13.13
C SER A 156 -0.31 -1.03 13.25
N SER A 157 1.00 -0.86 13.38
CA SER A 157 1.65 0.44 13.54
C SER A 157 3.09 0.45 13.02
N PRO A 158 3.67 1.64 12.73
CA PRO A 158 5.08 1.76 12.35
C PRO A 158 6.05 1.22 13.40
N GLU A 159 5.71 1.33 14.68
CA GLU A 159 6.55 0.81 15.77
C GLU A 159 6.56 -0.73 15.77
N GLU A 160 5.41 -1.37 15.54
CA GLU A 160 5.34 -2.82 15.37
C GLU A 160 6.10 -3.29 14.13
N ALA A 161 5.95 -2.59 13.00
CA ALA A 161 6.71 -2.86 11.78
C ALA A 161 8.23 -2.78 12.03
N ARG A 162 8.68 -1.75 12.74
CA ARG A 162 10.08 -1.57 13.13
C ARG A 162 10.57 -2.74 14.00
N ILE A 163 9.78 -3.15 15.00
CA ILE A 163 10.12 -4.28 15.87
C ILE A 163 10.26 -5.57 15.05
N GLN A 164 9.33 -5.85 14.14
CA GLN A 164 9.36 -7.02 13.27
C GLN A 164 10.59 -7.02 12.36
N LEU A 165 10.89 -5.91 11.67
CA LEU A 165 12.08 -5.78 10.83
C LEU A 165 13.37 -6.07 11.64
N VAL A 166 13.49 -5.49 12.84
CA VAL A 166 14.65 -5.73 13.71
C VAL A 166 14.76 -7.20 14.16
N GLN A 167 13.64 -7.86 14.44
CA GLN A 167 13.63 -9.30 14.77
C GLN A 167 14.07 -10.15 13.57
N MET A 168 13.53 -9.85 12.38
CA MET A 168 13.82 -10.58 11.15
C MET A 168 15.29 -10.43 10.74
N VAL A 169 15.94 -9.27 10.90
CA VAL A 169 17.34 -9.12 10.48
C VAL A 169 18.27 -9.90 11.42
N LYS A 170 17.93 -9.93 12.72
CA LYS A 170 18.64 -10.78 13.70
C LYS A 170 18.50 -12.26 13.35
N ALA A 171 17.30 -12.71 12.99
CA ALA A 171 17.05 -14.07 12.55
C ALA A 171 17.81 -14.41 11.26
N SER A 172 17.79 -13.50 10.29
CA SER A 172 18.51 -13.65 9.01
C SER A 172 20.01 -13.83 9.22
N ARG A 173 20.62 -12.96 10.02
CA ARG A 173 22.05 -13.03 10.36
C ARG A 173 22.41 -14.35 11.05
N LYS A 174 21.54 -14.87 11.93
CA LYS A 174 21.73 -16.17 12.59
C LYS A 174 21.65 -17.36 11.62
N ILE A 175 20.74 -17.32 10.65
CA ILE A 175 20.62 -18.36 9.61
C ILE A 175 21.89 -18.38 8.76
N LEU A 176 22.35 -17.21 8.34
CA LEU A 176 23.56 -17.08 7.50
C LEU A 176 24.81 -17.55 8.22
N SER A 177 24.98 -17.20 9.51
CA SER A 177 26.13 -17.67 10.31
C SER A 177 26.10 -19.18 10.61
N SER A 178 24.93 -19.84 10.48
CA SER A 178 24.80 -21.28 10.70
C SER A 178 24.96 -22.10 9.40
N SER A 179 25.06 -21.40 8.27
CA SER A 179 25.18 -21.99 6.93
C SER A 179 26.60 -21.90 6.36
N GLU A 180 27.51 -21.23 7.08
CA GLU A 180 28.97 -21.20 6.86
C GLU A 180 29.67 -22.33 7.62
#